data_AF-A0A1U7CYA5-F1
#
_entry.id   AF-A0A1U7CYA5-F1
#
_cell.length_a   1.000
_cell.length_b   1.000
_cell.length_c   1.000
_cell.angle_alpha   90.00
_cell.angle_beta   90.00
_cell.angle_gamma   90.00
#
_symmetry.space_group_name_H-M   'P 1'
#
loop_
_entity.id
_entity.type
_entity.pdbx_description
1 polymer ?
#
loop_
_entity_poly.entity_id
_entity_poly.type
_entity_poly.pdbx_seq_one_letter_code
_entity_poly.pdbx_strand_id
1 'polypeptide(L)'
;MRSETHYLGMVVAKNNGMLLADMTVHGRPSVNDLATLLAHAMKRPLDGDARRPRLVRLRGHRQWRGLFPVLKELGIDVSVERKLPGVERAYRDHLRRLRDDQRAGMIKPSAAQAKVEAMFPAVAR
;
A
#
# COMPACT_ATOMS: atom_id res chain seq x y z
N MET A 1 23.05 12.95 0.02
CA MET A 1 21.66 12.49 -0.10
C MET A 1 21.43 11.37 0.93
N ARG A 2 20.61 11.59 1.96
CA ARG A 2 20.18 10.49 2.84
C ARG A 2 19.07 9.74 2.11
N SER A 3 19.18 8.42 2.00
CA SER A 3 18.11 7.58 1.46
C SER A 3 16.95 7.54 2.47
N GLU A 4 15.84 8.20 2.15
CA GLU A 4 14.63 8.07 2.95
C GLU A 4 14.00 6.70 2.70
N THR A 5 13.73 5.97 3.77
CA THR A 5 12.99 4.70 3.68
C THR A 5 11.50 5.00 3.77
N HIS A 6 10.76 4.65 2.72
CA HIS A 6 9.30 4.70 2.71
C HIS A 6 8.73 3.30 2.92
N TYR A 7 7.66 3.23 3.69
CA TYR A 7 6.94 1.98 3.95
C TYR A 7 5.53 2.07 3.36
N LEU A 8 5.02 0.95 2.87
CA LEU A 8 3.64 0.82 2.42
C LEU A 8 2.89 -0.10 3.38
N GLY A 9 1.92 0.47 4.09
CA GLY A 9 0.92 -0.30 4.84
C GLY A 9 -0.17 -0.79 3.90
N MET A 10 -0.61 -2.03 4.06
CA MET A 10 -1.72 -2.61 3.27
C MET A 10 -2.60 -3.48 4.17
N VAL A 11 -3.92 -3.37 3.98
CA VAL A 11 -4.93 -4.24 4.60
C VAL A 11 -5.71 -4.92 3.50
N VAL A 12 -5.79 -6.25 3.56
CA VAL A 12 -6.50 -7.05 2.57
C VAL A 12 -7.62 -7.85 3.23
N ALA A 13 -8.72 -8.02 2.51
CA ALA A 13 -9.79 -8.91 2.92
C ALA A 13 -9.32 -10.37 2.84
N LYS A 14 -9.63 -11.18 3.86
CA LYS A 14 -9.17 -12.58 3.92
C LYS A 14 -9.82 -13.46 2.85
N ASN A 15 -11.10 -13.23 2.58
CA ASN A 15 -11.96 -14.08 1.75
C ASN A 15 -11.58 -14.03 0.26
N ASN A 16 -11.33 -12.84 -0.28
CA ASN A 16 -11.07 -12.62 -1.70
C ASN A 16 -9.69 -12.00 -1.98
N GLY A 17 -8.93 -11.63 -0.94
CA GLY A 17 -7.63 -10.97 -1.10
C GLY A 17 -7.70 -9.52 -1.57
N MET A 18 -8.90 -8.92 -1.60
CA MET A 18 -9.11 -7.55 -2.07
C MET A 18 -8.39 -6.55 -1.17
N LEU A 19 -7.74 -5.56 -1.78
CA LEU A 19 -7.13 -4.46 -1.05
C LEU A 19 -8.22 -3.55 -0.48
N LEU A 20 -8.22 -3.38 0.83
CA LEU A 20 -9.22 -2.59 1.55
C LEU A 20 -8.72 -1.21 1.92
N ALA A 21 -7.44 -1.10 2.24
CA ALA A 21 -6.78 0.18 2.48
C ALA A 21 -5.28 0.00 2.26
N ASP A 22 -4.64 1.07 1.80
CA ASP A 22 -3.21 1.23 1.77
C ASP A 22 -2.82 2.62 2.28
N MET A 23 -1.58 2.74 2.75
CA MET A 23 -1.07 4.01 3.28
C MET A 23 0.45 4.06 3.16
N THR A 24 0.97 5.11 2.54
CA THR A 24 2.41 5.42 2.52
C THR A 24 2.81 6.02 3.86
N VAL A 25 3.86 5.49 4.47
CA VAL A 25 4.42 5.96 5.73
C VAL A 25 5.86 6.40 5.51
N HIS A 26 6.15 7.64 5.86
CA HIS A 26 7.49 8.21 5.77
C HIS A 26 8.27 7.91 7.05
N GLY A 27 9.46 7.31 6.93
CA GLY A 27 10.24 6.89 8.08
C GLY A 27 9.64 5.67 8.78
N ARG A 28 10.08 5.41 10.02
CA ARG A 28 9.74 4.18 10.73
C ARG A 28 8.24 4.16 11.12
N PRO A 29 7.47 3.14 10.70
CA PRO A 29 6.06 3.04 11.07
C PRO A 29 5.86 2.99 12.58
N SER A 30 4.86 3.74 13.04
CA SER A 30 4.43 3.82 14.43
C SER A 30 3.12 3.04 14.64
N VAL A 31 2.80 2.80 15.91
CA VAL A 31 1.52 2.17 16.30
C VAL A 31 0.31 2.97 15.79
N ASN A 32 0.42 4.30 15.72
CA ASN A 32 -0.64 5.18 15.23
C ASN A 32 -0.85 5.01 13.73
N ASP A 33 0.20 4.76 12.95
CA ASP A 33 0.06 4.49 11.52
C ASP A 33 -0.75 3.21 11.28
N LEU A 34 -0.49 2.16 12.06
CA LEU A 34 -1.29 0.95 11.98
C LEU A 34 -2.74 1.18 12.44
N ALA A 35 -2.94 1.96 13.49
CA ALA A 35 -4.28 2.30 13.97
C ALA A 35 -5.09 3.03 12.88
N THR A 36 -4.48 4.04 12.25
CA THR A 36 -5.08 4.80 11.15
C THR A 36 -5.38 3.91 9.95
N LEU A 37 -4.44 3.06 9.55
CA LEU A 37 -4.63 2.13 8.45
C LEU A 37 -5.81 1.16 8.70
N LEU A 38 -5.91 0.61 9.91
CA LEU A 38 -7.03 -0.25 10.29
C LEU A 38 -8.34 0.54 10.32
N ALA A 39 -8.33 1.77 10.84
CA ALA A 39 -9.51 2.63 10.85
C ALA A 39 -10.01 2.95 9.42
N HIS A 40 -9.10 3.20 8.47
CA HIS A 40 -9.45 3.35 7.06
C HIS A 40 -10.10 2.08 6.50
N ALA A 41 -9.47 0.92 6.70
CA ALA A 41 -10.02 -0.36 6.24
C ALA A 41 -11.39 -0.73 6.84
N MET A 42 -11.71 -0.21 8.03
CA MET A 42 -12.99 -0.47 8.71
C MET A 42 -14.07 0.54 8.34
N LYS A 43 -13.73 1.84 8.29
CA LYS A 43 -14.71 2.93 8.13
C LYS A 43 -14.87 3.39 6.69
N ARG A 44 -13.80 3.37 5.90
CA ARG A 44 -13.74 3.89 4.53
C ARG A 44 -12.85 2.99 3.65
N PRO A 45 -13.18 1.70 3.51
CA PRO A 45 -12.39 0.83 2.65
C PRO A 45 -12.52 1.23 1.18
N LEU A 46 -11.55 0.84 0.37
CA LEU A 46 -11.49 1.14 -1.07
C LEU A 46 -12.66 0.56 -1.86
N ASP A 47 -13.32 -0.48 -1.33
CA ASP A 47 -14.54 -1.05 -1.91
C ASP A 47 -15.84 -0.35 -1.46
N GLY A 48 -15.73 0.66 -0.58
CA GLY A 48 -16.85 1.45 -0.08
C GLY A 48 -17.62 0.83 1.08
N ASP A 49 -17.49 -0.47 1.32
CA ASP A 49 -18.32 -1.20 2.28
C ASP A 49 -17.69 -1.24 3.68
N ALA A 50 -18.11 -0.32 4.53
CA ALA A 50 -17.69 -0.27 5.93
C ALA A 50 -17.91 -1.61 6.65
N ARG A 51 -16.94 -2.02 7.48
CA ARG A 51 -16.93 -3.35 8.10
C ARG A 51 -16.33 -3.35 9.50
N ARG A 52 -16.90 -4.19 10.36
CA ARG A 52 -16.34 -4.50 11.67
C ARG A 52 -15.74 -5.92 11.65
N PRO A 53 -14.41 -6.07 11.52
CA PRO A 53 -13.76 -7.38 11.59
C PRO A 53 -13.92 -7.99 12.97
N ARG A 54 -14.06 -9.32 13.02
CA ARG A 54 -13.95 -10.09 14.27
C ARG A 54 -12.49 -10.46 14.59
N LEU A 55 -11.65 -10.55 13.56
CA LEU A 55 -10.26 -10.97 13.67
C LEU A 55 -9.38 -10.16 12.71
N VAL A 56 -8.29 -9.60 13.22
CA VAL A 56 -7.24 -8.94 12.44
C VAL A 56 -5.97 -9.78 12.51
N ARG A 57 -5.38 -10.09 11.34
CA ARG A 57 -4.08 -10.75 11.23
C ARG A 57 -3.00 -9.72 10.97
N LEU A 58 -2.01 -9.64 11.85
CA LEU A 58 -0.92 -8.67 11.77
C LEU A 58 0.41 -9.36 11.57
N ARG A 59 1.29 -8.71 10.79
CA ARG A 59 2.68 -9.14 10.68
C ARG A 59 3.39 -8.88 12.01
N GLY A 60 4.13 -9.87 12.53
CA GLY A 60 4.82 -9.75 13.81
C GLY A 60 5.78 -8.57 13.90
N HIS A 61 5.46 -7.60 14.76
CA HIS A 61 6.35 -6.52 15.18
C HIS A 61 6.02 -6.09 16.60
N ARG A 62 7.04 -5.81 17.44
CA ARG A 62 6.84 -5.49 18.86
C ARG A 62 6.01 -4.22 19.08
N GLN A 63 6.11 -3.24 18.18
CA GLN A 63 5.38 -1.98 18.28
C GLN A 63 3.86 -2.14 18.17
N TRP A 64 3.37 -3.20 17.52
CA TRP A 64 1.93 -3.42 17.36
C TRP A 64 1.23 -3.82 18.66
N ARG A 65 1.98 -4.28 19.67
CA ARG A 65 1.41 -4.75 20.94
C ARG A 65 0.57 -3.69 21.65
N GLY A 66 0.89 -2.40 21.46
CA GLY A 66 0.12 -1.30 22.02
C GLY A 66 -1.33 -1.24 21.53
N LEU A 67 -1.65 -1.82 20.37
CA LEU A 67 -3.02 -1.85 19.83
C LEU A 67 -3.87 -2.99 20.35
N PHE A 68 -3.26 -4.03 20.92
CA PHE A 68 -4.01 -5.26 21.23
C PHE A 68 -5.08 -5.05 22.31
N PRO A 69 -4.84 -4.29 23.40
CA PRO A 69 -5.88 -3.99 24.38
C PRO A 69 -7.06 -3.25 23.76
N VAL A 70 -6.78 -2.21 22.95
CA VAL A 70 -7.80 -1.38 22.30
C VAL A 70 -8.65 -2.20 21.32
N LEU A 71 -8.01 -3.05 20.51
CA LEU A 71 -8.73 -3.92 19.58
C LEU A 71 -9.60 -4.94 20.33
N LYS A 72 -9.10 -5.48 21.45
CA LYS A 72 -9.86 -6.39 22.29
C LYS A 72 -11.09 -5.73 22.94
N GLU A 73 -10.96 -4.50 23.42
CA GLU A 73 -12.10 -3.71 23.92
C GLU A 73 -13.16 -3.46 22.84
N LEU A 74 -12.72 -3.32 21.58
CA LEU A 74 -13.61 -3.24 20.43
C LEU A 74 -14.20 -4.61 20.01
N GLY A 75 -13.91 -5.70 20.72
CA GLY A 75 -14.34 -7.05 20.40
C GLY A 75 -13.68 -7.62 19.14
N ILE A 76 -12.46 -7.16 18.84
CA ILE A 76 -11.68 -7.57 17.68
C ILE A 76 -10.48 -8.38 18.17
N ASP A 77 -10.44 -9.66 17.79
CA ASP A 77 -9.29 -10.52 18.09
C ASP A 77 -8.10 -10.15 17.20
N VAL A 78 -6.90 -10.39 17.73
CA VAL A 78 -5.65 -10.17 17.00
C VAL A 78 -4.84 -11.45 16.94
N SER A 79 -4.47 -11.86 15.72
CA SER A 79 -3.51 -12.94 15.49
C SER A 79 -2.24 -12.38 14.88
N VAL A 80 -1.09 -12.75 15.46
CA VAL A 80 0.22 -12.33 14.97
C VAL A 80 0.81 -13.44 14.12
N GLU A 81 1.04 -13.15 12.84
CA GLU A 81 1.55 -14.11 11.87
C GLU A 81 2.91 -13.66 11.31
N ARG A 82 3.78 -14.61 11.00
CA ARG A 82 5.08 -14.33 10.37
C ARG A 82 4.92 -13.92 8.90
N LYS A 83 3.99 -14.56 8.21
CA LYS A 83 3.70 -14.36 6.79
C LYS A 83 2.23 -13.98 6.63
N LEU A 84 1.98 -13.11 5.65
CA LEU A 84 0.62 -12.71 5.28
C LEU A 84 0.50 -12.86 3.75
N PRO A 85 0.21 -14.08 3.24
CA PRO A 85 0.24 -14.36 1.81
C PRO A 85 -0.69 -13.46 0.99
N GLY A 86 -1.84 -13.06 1.56
CA GLY A 86 -2.76 -12.12 0.91
C GLY A 86 -2.13 -10.73 0.69
N VAL A 87 -1.45 -10.21 1.71
CA VAL A 87 -0.73 -8.92 1.62
C VAL A 87 0.44 -9.02 0.64
N GLU A 88 1.18 -10.13 0.65
CA GLU A 88 2.29 -10.36 -0.28
C GLU A 88 1.82 -10.37 -1.74
N ARG A 89 0.68 -10.99 -2.03
CA ARG A 89 0.07 -10.95 -3.37
C ARG A 89 -0.35 -9.53 -3.75
N ALA A 90 -1.10 -8.85 -2.88
CA ALA A 90 -1.55 -7.48 -3.15
C ALA A 90 -0.38 -6.51 -3.39
N TYR A 91 0.73 -6.69 -2.65
CA TYR A 91 1.95 -5.91 -2.86
C TYR A 91 2.58 -6.17 -4.23
N ARG A 92 2.67 -7.43 -4.67
CA ARG A 92 3.18 -7.77 -6.01
C ARG A 92 2.30 -7.20 -7.12
N ASP A 93 0.98 -7.23 -6.93
CA ASP A 93 0.04 -6.66 -7.89
C ASP A 93 0.15 -5.13 -7.95
N HIS A 94 0.35 -4.48 -6.80
CA HIS A 94 0.65 -3.05 -6.73
C HIS A 94 1.94 -2.70 -7.48
N LEU A 95 3.04 -3.44 -7.27
CA LEU A 95 4.29 -3.25 -8.02
C LEU A 95 4.15 -3.54 -9.53
N ARG A 96 3.23 -4.41 -9.93
CA ARG A 96 2.93 -4.63 -11.34
C ARG A 96 2.25 -3.40 -11.94
N ARG A 97 1.19 -2.89 -11.30
CA ARG A 97 0.49 -1.67 -11.72
C ARG A 97 1.45 -0.48 -11.85
N LEU A 98 2.29 -0.22 -10.85
CA LEU A 98 3.27 0.86 -10.93
C LEU A 98 4.22 0.75 -12.13
N ARG A 99 4.64 -0.46 -12.50
CA ARG A 99 5.49 -0.70 -13.68
C ARG A 99 4.73 -0.48 -14.98
N ASP A 100 3.47 -0.90 -15.02
CA ASP A 100 2.62 -0.73 -16.19
C ASP A 100 2.29 0.76 -16.41
N ASP A 101 2.01 1.51 -15.34
CA ASP A 101 1.80 2.96 -15.38
C ASP A 101 3.07 3.71 -15.81
N GLN A 102 4.24 3.32 -15.30
CA GLN A 102 5.52 3.87 -15.76
C GLN A 102 5.77 3.60 -17.25
N ARG A 103 5.41 2.40 -17.73
CA ARG A 103 5.53 2.05 -19.16
C ARG A 103 4.51 2.79 -20.03
N ALA A 104 3.29 2.98 -19.55
CA ALA A 104 2.27 3.76 -20.23
C ALA A 104 2.64 5.25 -20.30
N GLY A 105 3.28 5.79 -19.25
CA GLY A 105 3.85 7.14 -19.25
C GLY A 105 5.06 7.29 -20.21
N MET A 106 5.76 6.19 -20.51
CA MET A 106 6.76 6.09 -21.57
C MET A 106 6.10 5.78 -22.92
N ILE A 107 5.17 6.62 -23.39
CA ILE A 107 4.72 6.56 -24.78
C ILE A 107 5.96 6.73 -25.66
N LYS A 108 6.28 5.74 -26.50
CA LYS A 108 7.35 5.86 -27.50
C LYS A 108 7.13 7.16 -28.30
N PRO A 109 8.14 8.02 -28.48
CA PRO A 109 7.97 9.23 -29.27
C PRO A 109 7.39 8.85 -30.62
N SER A 110 6.30 9.53 -31.00
CA SER A 110 5.73 9.34 -32.33
C SER A 110 6.80 9.66 -33.38
N ALA A 111 6.69 9.09 -34.59
CA ALA A 111 7.62 9.39 -35.67
C ALA A 111 7.70 10.91 -35.97
N ALA A 112 6.64 11.66 -35.66
CA ALA A 112 6.62 13.12 -35.73
C ALA A 112 7.47 13.78 -34.63
N GLN A 113 7.40 13.32 -33.37
CA GLN A 113 8.22 13.85 -32.27
C GLN A 113 9.70 13.55 -32.44
N ALA A 114 10.06 12.33 -32.87
CA ALA A 114 11.46 11.99 -33.18
C ALA A 114 12.05 12.87 -34.29
N LYS A 115 11.22 13.30 -35.25
CA LYS A 115 11.62 14.21 -36.32
C LYS A 115 11.79 15.65 -35.84
N VAL A 116 10.98 16.10 -34.88
CA VAL A 116 11.12 17.43 -34.24
C VAL A 116 12.38 17.49 -33.37
N GLU A 117 12.67 16.44 -32.60
CA GLU A 117 13.90 16.33 -31.80
C GLU A 117 15.17 16.35 -32.68
N ALA A 118 15.12 15.69 -33.85
CA ALA A 118 16.21 15.73 -34.83
C ALA A 118 16.38 17.12 -35.48
N MET A 119 15.30 17.90 -35.60
CA MET A 119 15.35 19.26 -36.18
C MET A 119 15.75 20.34 -35.16
N PHE A 120 15.55 20.13 -33.86
CA PHE A 120 15.83 21.12 -32.82
C PHE A 120 16.65 20.53 -31.66
N PRO A 121 17.95 20.24 -31.88
CA PRO A 121 18.80 19.60 -30.87
C PRO A 121 19.03 20.45 -29.61
N ALA A 122 18.72 21.75 -29.64
CA ALA A 122 18.83 22.65 -28.49
C ALA A 122 17.77 22.40 -27.40
N VAL A 123 16.67 21.70 -27.72
CA VAL A 123 15.57 21.39 -26.79
C VAL A 123 15.82 20.04 -26.07
N ALA A 124 16.80 19.26 -26.53
CA ALA A 124 17.12 17.92 -26.01
C ALA A 124 18.11 17.93 -24.83
N ARG A 125 18.30 19.06 -24.14
CA ARG A 125 19.22 19.22 -23.00
C ARG A 125 18.53 19.22 -21.66
#